data_AF-A0A3N7H590-F1
#
_entry.id   AF-A0A3N7H590-F1
#
_cell.length_a   1.000
_cell.length_b   1.000
_cell.length_c   1.000
_cell.angle_alpha   90.00
_cell.angle_beta   90.00
_cell.angle_gamma   90.00
#
_symmetry.space_group_name_H-M   'P 1'
#
loop_
_entity.id
_entity.type
_entity.pdbx_description
1 polymer ?
#
loop_
_entity_poly.entity_id
_entity_poly.type
_entity_poly.pdbx_seq_one_letter_code
_entity_poly.pdbx_strand_id
1 'polypeptide(L)'
;MERIFTDRQTDIKDFLDRKVEEYNRLSFIENDPICIPHRFERKQDREIAAFFAAILAWGQRKTIINKCTELLARMDGAPFDFIRNHRETDLKSLLGFKHRTFNDTDLLYFVSFFRLHYERYNSLEDAFLPPSANPAFRAEYMEAYPVTADAEEVTSPTCLLGRLAQSRFDMEEGLIHFRNYFFSQADYPLRTRKHISSPAQNSACKRLNMFLRWMVRRDERGVDFGLWHRIAPFQLICPCDVHVERVARKLGLIQ
;
A
#
# COMPACT_ATOMS: atom_id res chain seq x y z
N MET A 1 35.18 8.64 22.10
CA MET A 1 33.94 7.87 22.29
C MET A 1 33.00 8.04 21.10
N GLU A 2 32.82 9.27 20.58
CA GLU A 2 32.09 9.54 19.33
C GLU A 2 32.63 8.79 18.11
N ARG A 3 33.93 8.86 17.80
CA ARG A 3 34.52 8.16 16.63
C ARG A 3 34.25 6.66 16.57
N ILE A 4 34.31 5.96 17.71
CA ILE A 4 34.04 4.51 17.79
C ILE A 4 32.56 4.21 17.48
N PHE A 5 31.66 5.09 17.89
CA PHE A 5 30.24 4.99 17.58
C PHE A 5 29.97 5.23 16.08
N THR A 6 30.64 6.22 15.48
CA THR A 6 30.53 6.53 14.05
C THR A 6 31.09 5.42 13.17
N ASP A 7 32.23 4.83 13.55
CA ASP A 7 32.86 3.72 12.80
C ASP A 7 31.98 2.47 12.83
N ARG A 8 31.38 2.15 13.99
CA ARG A 8 30.45 1.02 14.13
C ARG A 8 29.16 1.22 13.31
N GLN A 9 28.65 2.45 13.25
CA GLN A 9 27.45 2.76 12.47
C GLN A 9 27.72 2.68 10.96
N THR A 10 28.92 3.07 10.54
CA THR A 10 29.39 2.93 9.14
C THR A 10 29.50 1.45 8.75
N ASP A 11 30.10 0.61 9.59
CA ASP A 11 30.20 -0.84 9.34
C ASP A 11 28.82 -1.52 9.23
N ILE A 12 27.86 -1.15 10.08
CA ILE A 12 26.49 -1.66 10.00
C ILE A 12 25.81 -1.22 8.71
N LYS A 13 25.97 0.05 8.30
CA LYS A 13 25.41 0.56 7.05
C LYS A 13 25.98 -0.23 5.86
N ASP A 14 27.29 -0.38 5.78
CA ASP A 14 27.95 -1.10 4.69
C ASP A 14 27.57 -2.58 4.67
N PHE A 15 27.37 -3.20 5.83
CA PHE A 15 26.80 -4.55 5.92
C PHE A 15 25.37 -4.61 5.37
N LEU A 16 24.49 -3.68 5.75
CA LEU A 16 23.10 -3.65 5.28
C LEU A 16 23.01 -3.36 3.78
N ASP A 17 23.83 -2.47 3.25
CA ASP A 17 23.86 -2.14 1.82
C ASP A 17 24.30 -3.36 0.99
N ARG A 18 25.34 -4.08 1.42
CA ARG A 18 25.72 -5.36 0.79
C ARG A 18 24.59 -6.38 0.82
N LYS A 19 23.80 -6.44 1.90
CA LYS A 19 22.64 -7.34 1.99
C LYS A 19 21.50 -6.91 1.08
N VAL A 20 21.31 -5.60 0.88
CA VAL A 20 20.37 -5.08 -0.14
C VAL A 20 20.82 -5.52 -1.53
N GLU A 21 22.10 -5.38 -1.87
CA GLU A 21 22.65 -5.86 -3.15
C GLU A 21 22.48 -7.37 -3.33
N GLU A 22 22.66 -8.14 -2.25
CA GLU A 22 22.54 -9.60 -2.25
C GLU A 22 21.09 -10.05 -2.45
N TYR A 23 20.09 -9.39 -1.85
CA TYR A 23 18.71 -9.89 -1.85
C TYR A 23 17.75 -9.15 -2.78
N ASN A 24 18.02 -7.88 -3.09
CA ASN A 24 17.16 -7.08 -3.97
C ASN A 24 17.51 -7.33 -5.45
N ARG A 25 17.27 -8.57 -5.91
CA ARG A 25 17.47 -9.01 -7.30
C ARG A 25 16.39 -9.98 -7.74
N LEU A 26 16.15 -10.04 -9.05
CA LEU A 26 15.08 -10.85 -9.65
C LEU A 26 15.14 -12.34 -9.27
N SER A 27 16.33 -12.90 -9.00
CA SER A 27 16.47 -14.31 -8.62
C SER A 27 15.80 -14.66 -7.27
N PHE A 28 15.48 -13.67 -6.43
CA PHE A 28 14.73 -13.88 -5.19
C PHE A 28 13.20 -13.84 -5.38
N ILE A 29 12.72 -13.48 -6.58
CA ILE A 29 11.29 -13.37 -6.86
C ILE A 29 10.63 -14.74 -6.90
N GLU A 30 11.21 -15.74 -7.57
CA GLU A 30 10.56 -17.03 -7.89
C GLU A 30 9.83 -17.65 -6.69
N ASN A 31 10.50 -17.66 -5.54
CA ASN A 31 9.98 -18.25 -4.32
C ASN A 31 9.27 -17.23 -3.42
N ASP A 32 9.22 -15.96 -3.73
CA ASP A 32 8.57 -14.93 -2.92
C ASP A 32 7.13 -14.65 -3.41
N PRO A 33 6.15 -14.36 -2.53
CA PRO A 33 4.79 -14.01 -2.95
C PRO A 33 4.70 -12.86 -3.97
N ILE A 34 5.69 -11.98 -4.05
CA ILE A 34 5.76 -10.95 -5.10
C ILE A 34 5.82 -11.54 -6.52
N CYS A 35 6.19 -12.81 -6.70
CA CYS A 35 6.13 -13.46 -8.02
C CYS A 35 4.72 -13.51 -8.62
N ILE A 36 3.68 -13.42 -7.78
CA ILE A 36 2.28 -13.44 -8.22
C ILE A 36 1.96 -12.20 -9.09
N PRO A 37 2.09 -10.96 -8.58
CA PRO A 37 1.84 -9.77 -9.40
C PRO A 37 2.81 -9.62 -10.59
N HIS A 38 4.03 -10.17 -10.53
CA HIS A 38 4.98 -10.17 -11.66
C HIS A 38 4.50 -10.95 -12.89
N ARG A 39 3.45 -11.77 -12.77
CA ARG A 39 2.83 -12.49 -13.90
C ARG A 39 1.95 -11.61 -14.79
N PHE A 40 1.65 -10.39 -14.35
CA PHE A 40 0.74 -9.48 -15.03
C PHE A 40 1.48 -8.29 -15.61
N GLU A 41 0.94 -7.71 -16.69
CA GLU A 41 1.46 -6.48 -17.30
C GLU A 41 0.58 -5.27 -16.97
N ARG A 42 -0.74 -5.45 -17.01
CA ARG A 42 -1.71 -4.40 -16.73
C ARG A 42 -1.60 -3.94 -15.28
N LYS A 43 -1.57 -2.61 -15.10
CA LYS A 43 -1.45 -1.96 -13.78
C LYS A 43 -2.46 -2.49 -12.76
N GLN A 44 -3.74 -2.53 -13.12
CA GLN A 44 -4.79 -2.92 -12.17
C GLN A 44 -4.73 -4.40 -11.80
N ASP A 45 -4.36 -5.28 -12.75
CA ASP A 45 -4.14 -6.69 -12.45
C ASP A 45 -2.99 -6.87 -11.45
N ARG A 46 -1.88 -6.12 -11.63
CA ARG A 46 -0.77 -6.09 -10.67
C ARG A 46 -1.22 -5.60 -9.30
N GLU A 47 -2.00 -4.52 -9.24
CA GLU A 47 -2.51 -3.96 -7.98
C GLU A 47 -3.36 -4.98 -7.21
N ILE A 48 -4.32 -5.62 -7.88
CA ILE A 48 -5.21 -6.61 -7.27
C ILE A 48 -4.43 -7.85 -6.84
N ALA A 49 -3.58 -8.38 -7.72
CA ALA A 49 -2.77 -9.57 -7.45
C ALA A 49 -1.78 -9.31 -6.30
N ALA A 50 -1.13 -8.15 -6.28
CA ALA A 50 -0.22 -7.74 -5.21
C ALA A 50 -0.97 -7.56 -3.88
N PHE A 51 -2.16 -6.96 -3.91
CA PHE A 51 -2.95 -6.78 -2.71
C PHE A 51 -3.37 -8.12 -2.10
N PHE A 52 -3.87 -9.07 -2.89
CA PHE A 52 -4.18 -10.42 -2.40
C PHE A 52 -2.93 -11.15 -1.91
N ALA A 53 -1.83 -11.10 -2.64
CA ALA A 53 -0.57 -11.71 -2.22
C ALA A 53 -0.11 -11.17 -0.86
N ALA A 54 -0.24 -9.85 -0.64
CA ALA A 54 0.15 -9.21 0.60
C ALA A 54 -0.82 -9.49 1.75
N ILE A 55 -2.13 -9.41 1.50
CA ILE A 55 -3.12 -9.74 2.51
C ILE A 55 -2.94 -11.18 2.94
N LEU A 56 -2.84 -12.15 2.02
CA LEU A 56 -2.70 -13.57 2.34
C LEU A 56 -1.29 -13.98 2.83
N ALA A 57 -0.33 -13.05 2.96
CA ALA A 57 1.07 -13.30 3.33
C ALA A 57 1.28 -13.69 4.81
N TRP A 58 0.51 -14.65 5.30
CA TRP A 58 0.77 -15.31 6.56
C TRP A 58 0.85 -16.82 6.34
N GLY A 59 2.03 -17.40 6.58
CA GLY A 59 2.24 -18.85 6.61
C GLY A 59 3.40 -19.32 5.78
N GLN A 60 3.35 -20.59 5.41
CA GLN A 60 4.36 -21.16 4.54
C GLN A 60 4.28 -20.50 3.17
N ARG A 61 5.43 -19.99 2.72
CA ARG A 61 5.65 -19.30 1.44
C ARG A 61 5.04 -20.03 0.25
N LYS A 62 5.32 -21.34 0.12
CA LYS A 62 4.74 -22.21 -0.92
C LYS A 62 3.20 -22.23 -0.86
N THR A 63 2.61 -22.31 0.33
CA THR A 63 1.14 -22.28 0.50
C THR A 63 0.55 -20.94 0.07
N ILE A 64 1.20 -19.82 0.41
CA ILE A 64 0.75 -18.48 0.00
C ILE A 64 0.72 -18.37 -1.52
N ILE A 65 1.80 -18.76 -2.20
CA ILE A 65 1.92 -18.72 -3.66
C ILE A 65 0.86 -19.62 -4.32
N ASN A 66 0.69 -20.84 -3.82
CA ASN A 66 -0.32 -21.77 -4.35
C ASN A 66 -1.74 -21.21 -4.18
N LYS A 67 -2.06 -20.61 -3.03
CA LYS A 67 -3.38 -20.03 -2.77
C LYS A 67 -3.66 -18.78 -3.59
N CYS A 68 -2.65 -17.94 -3.83
CA CYS A 68 -2.81 -16.81 -4.74
C CYS A 68 -2.98 -17.28 -6.19
N THR A 69 -2.25 -18.32 -6.60
CA THR A 69 -2.40 -18.92 -7.94
C THR A 69 -3.80 -19.52 -8.12
N GLU A 70 -4.28 -20.29 -7.12
CA GLU A 70 -5.65 -20.84 -7.10
C GLU A 70 -6.69 -19.71 -7.19
N LEU A 71 -6.54 -18.64 -6.42
CA LEU A 71 -7.45 -17.51 -6.41
C LEU A 71 -7.55 -16.83 -7.77
N LEU A 72 -6.41 -16.53 -8.38
CA LEU A 72 -6.36 -15.84 -9.67
C LEU A 72 -6.86 -16.73 -10.80
N ALA A 73 -6.68 -18.05 -10.70
CA ALA A 73 -7.29 -19.00 -11.63
C ALA A 73 -8.83 -19.03 -11.53
N ARG A 74 -9.40 -18.85 -10.32
CA ARG A 74 -10.86 -18.68 -10.15
C ARG A 74 -11.40 -17.37 -10.74
N MET A 75 -10.51 -16.43 -11.06
CA MET A 75 -10.78 -15.16 -11.75
C MET A 75 -10.29 -15.20 -13.21
N ASP A 76 -10.22 -16.39 -13.81
CA ASP A 76 -9.83 -16.63 -15.22
C ASP A 76 -8.45 -16.08 -15.62
N GLY A 77 -7.58 -15.82 -14.64
CA GLY A 77 -6.28 -15.19 -14.87
C GLY A 77 -6.37 -13.72 -15.30
N ALA A 78 -7.53 -13.07 -15.14
CA ALA A 78 -7.76 -11.67 -15.49
C ALA A 78 -8.50 -10.96 -14.33
N PRO A 79 -7.85 -10.78 -13.16
CA PRO A 79 -8.53 -10.33 -11.95
C PRO A 79 -9.21 -8.96 -12.07
N PHE A 80 -8.64 -8.01 -12.81
CA PHE A 80 -9.28 -6.72 -13.04
C PHE A 80 -10.53 -6.84 -13.91
N ASP A 81 -10.46 -7.62 -14.99
CA ASP A 81 -11.61 -7.86 -15.86
C ASP A 81 -12.75 -8.55 -15.09
N PHE A 82 -12.41 -9.60 -14.33
CA PHE A 82 -13.35 -10.27 -13.43
C PHE A 82 -13.99 -9.29 -12.46
N ILE A 83 -13.20 -8.43 -11.79
CA ILE A 83 -13.74 -7.43 -10.85
C ILE A 83 -14.70 -6.45 -11.52
N ARG A 84 -14.39 -5.99 -12.73
CA ARG A 84 -15.21 -5.00 -13.46
C ARG A 84 -16.48 -5.60 -14.05
N ASN A 85 -16.39 -6.84 -14.54
CA ASN A 85 -17.36 -7.39 -15.49
C ASN A 85 -18.06 -8.67 -15.01
N HIS A 86 -17.75 -9.18 -13.81
CA HIS A 86 -18.42 -10.38 -13.28
C HIS A 86 -19.94 -10.21 -13.21
N ARG A 87 -20.62 -11.32 -13.47
CA ARG A 87 -22.03 -11.55 -13.18
C ARG A 87 -22.16 -12.34 -11.88
N GLU A 88 -23.36 -12.38 -11.33
CA GLU A 88 -23.68 -13.17 -10.14
C GLU A 88 -23.32 -14.66 -10.29
N THR A 89 -23.39 -15.20 -11.52
CA THR A 89 -22.99 -16.58 -11.81
C THR A 89 -21.50 -16.81 -11.64
N ASP A 90 -20.68 -15.80 -11.96
CA ASP A 90 -19.22 -15.92 -11.99
C ASP A 90 -18.67 -15.91 -10.55
N LEU A 91 -19.35 -15.22 -9.63
CA LEU A 91 -19.04 -15.23 -8.20
C LEU A 91 -19.08 -16.65 -7.58
N LYS A 92 -19.79 -17.59 -8.21
CA LYS A 92 -19.81 -19.00 -7.75
C LYS A 92 -18.44 -19.66 -7.81
N SER A 93 -17.54 -19.23 -8.70
CA SER A 93 -16.17 -19.75 -8.79
C SER A 93 -15.35 -19.45 -7.52
N LEU A 94 -15.71 -18.39 -6.79
CA LEU A 94 -15.03 -17.94 -5.58
C LEU A 94 -15.48 -18.70 -4.33
N LEU A 95 -16.62 -19.38 -4.38
CA LEU A 95 -17.17 -20.12 -3.26
C LEU A 95 -16.24 -21.25 -2.80
N GLY A 96 -16.19 -21.47 -1.50
CA GLY A 96 -15.31 -22.46 -0.88
C GLY A 96 -13.82 -22.08 -0.88
N PHE A 97 -13.41 -20.93 -1.44
CA PHE A 97 -12.03 -20.45 -1.30
C PHE A 97 -11.69 -20.26 0.18
N LYS A 98 -10.56 -20.81 0.62
CA LYS A 98 -10.08 -20.67 1.99
C LYS A 98 -8.56 -20.59 2.03
N HIS A 99 -8.07 -19.66 2.85
CA HIS A 99 -6.67 -19.57 3.26
C HIS A 99 -6.62 -19.23 4.75
N ARG A 100 -6.38 -20.25 5.57
CA ARG A 100 -6.40 -20.15 7.03
C ARG A 100 -7.71 -19.55 7.56
N THR A 101 -7.68 -18.30 8.03
CA THR A 101 -8.84 -17.58 8.60
C THR A 101 -9.57 -16.71 7.58
N PHE A 102 -9.04 -16.60 6.36
CA PHE A 102 -9.66 -15.95 5.21
C PHE A 102 -10.51 -16.96 4.43
N ASN A 103 -11.73 -16.61 4.07
CA ASN A 103 -12.63 -17.48 3.31
C ASN A 103 -13.31 -16.72 2.15
N ASP A 104 -14.19 -17.43 1.46
CA ASP A 104 -15.08 -16.94 0.41
C ASP A 104 -15.94 -15.73 0.83
N THR A 105 -16.47 -15.67 2.05
CA THR A 105 -17.20 -14.48 2.54
C THR A 105 -16.32 -13.24 2.57
N ASP A 106 -15.06 -13.36 3.01
CA ASP A 106 -14.10 -12.25 2.96
C ASP A 106 -13.78 -11.88 1.51
N LEU A 107 -13.57 -12.90 0.67
CA LEU A 107 -13.23 -12.73 -0.73
C LEU A 107 -14.31 -12.01 -1.52
N LEU A 108 -15.57 -12.40 -1.36
CA LEU A 108 -16.71 -11.76 -2.03
C LEU A 108 -16.83 -10.29 -1.63
N TYR A 109 -16.59 -9.96 -0.35
CA TYR A 109 -16.53 -8.56 0.07
C TYR A 109 -15.38 -7.80 -0.58
N PHE A 110 -14.18 -8.39 -0.66
CA PHE A 110 -13.05 -7.77 -1.34
C PHE A 110 -13.35 -7.50 -2.82
N VAL A 111 -13.99 -8.44 -3.52
CA VAL A 111 -14.42 -8.26 -4.91
C VAL A 111 -15.43 -7.12 -5.04
N SER A 112 -16.42 -7.05 -4.14
CA SER A 112 -17.39 -5.94 -4.08
C SER A 112 -16.70 -4.59 -3.87
N PHE A 113 -15.79 -4.49 -2.90
CA PHE A 113 -15.00 -3.28 -2.66
C PHE A 113 -14.18 -2.88 -3.89
N PHE A 114 -13.45 -3.83 -4.50
CA PHE A 114 -12.64 -3.51 -5.67
C PHE A 114 -13.47 -3.07 -6.85
N ARG A 115 -14.64 -3.66 -7.07
CA ARG A 115 -15.57 -3.22 -8.12
C ARG A 115 -16.00 -1.79 -7.88
N LEU A 116 -16.48 -1.48 -6.67
CA LEU A 116 -16.87 -0.12 -6.28
C LEU A 116 -15.73 0.89 -6.46
N HIS A 117 -14.51 0.48 -6.11
CA HIS A 117 -13.33 1.31 -6.24
C HIS A 117 -12.97 1.58 -7.70
N TYR A 118 -12.83 0.53 -8.51
CA TYR A 118 -12.43 0.64 -9.91
C TYR A 118 -13.57 1.09 -10.86
N GLU A 119 -14.79 1.26 -10.35
CA GLU A 119 -15.84 2.04 -11.01
C GLU A 119 -15.56 3.55 -10.97
N ARG A 120 -14.79 4.03 -9.98
CA ARG A 120 -14.57 5.46 -9.73
C ARG A 120 -13.13 5.89 -10.02
N TYR A 121 -12.17 5.00 -9.78
CA TYR A 121 -10.75 5.29 -9.87
C TYR A 121 -10.04 4.32 -10.80
N ASN A 122 -8.97 4.79 -11.45
CA ASN A 122 -8.18 3.96 -12.36
C ASN A 122 -7.07 3.17 -11.65
N SER A 123 -6.85 3.41 -10.35
CA SER A 123 -5.67 2.98 -9.60
C SER A 123 -6.02 2.78 -8.13
N LEU A 124 -5.58 1.66 -7.54
CA LEU A 124 -5.79 1.41 -6.11
C LEU A 124 -5.08 2.40 -5.19
N GLU A 125 -4.09 3.13 -5.72
CA GLU A 125 -3.43 4.26 -5.03
C GLU A 125 -4.43 5.28 -4.47
N ASP A 126 -5.52 5.57 -5.19
CA ASP A 126 -6.55 6.52 -4.76
C ASP A 126 -7.22 6.10 -3.44
N ALA A 127 -7.24 4.81 -3.12
CA ALA A 127 -7.84 4.32 -1.87
C ALA A 127 -7.03 4.68 -0.63
N PHE A 128 -5.75 5.06 -0.78
CA PHE A 128 -4.85 5.43 0.33
C PHE A 128 -4.70 6.94 0.51
N LEU A 129 -5.24 7.75 -0.40
CA LEU A 129 -5.09 9.19 -0.40
C LEU A 129 -6.38 9.84 0.12
N PRO A 130 -6.39 10.41 1.34
CA PRO A 130 -7.55 11.13 1.83
C PRO A 130 -7.88 12.32 0.91
N PRO A 131 -9.13 12.82 0.90
CA PRO A 131 -9.53 13.95 0.05
C PRO A 131 -8.65 15.20 0.21
N SER A 132 -8.08 15.44 1.39
CA SER A 132 -7.13 16.52 1.66
C SER A 132 -5.76 16.34 1.00
N ALA A 133 -5.35 15.10 0.74
CA ALA A 133 -4.10 14.74 0.08
C ALA A 133 -4.28 14.41 -1.42
N ASN A 134 -5.53 14.41 -1.91
CA ASN A 134 -5.83 14.32 -3.33
C ASN A 134 -5.79 15.75 -3.90
N PRO A 135 -4.81 16.11 -4.76
CA PRO A 135 -4.71 17.43 -5.35
C PRO A 135 -5.81 17.71 -6.40
N ALA A 136 -6.97 17.06 -6.32
CA ALA A 136 -8.23 17.55 -6.86
C ALA A 136 -8.69 18.84 -6.13
N PHE A 137 -7.76 19.73 -5.80
CA PHE A 137 -8.05 21.15 -5.70
C PHE A 137 -8.49 21.55 -7.11
N ARG A 138 -9.81 21.73 -7.28
CA ARG A 138 -10.40 22.24 -8.52
C ARG A 138 -9.68 23.53 -8.89
N ALA A 139 -8.91 23.51 -9.99
CA ALA A 139 -8.23 24.67 -10.53
C ALA A 139 -9.18 25.85 -10.81
N GLU A 140 -10.48 25.57 -11.02
CA GLU A 140 -11.54 26.57 -11.15
C GLU A 140 -11.74 27.46 -9.91
N TYR A 141 -11.38 27.03 -8.70
CA TYR A 141 -11.42 27.91 -7.51
C TYR A 141 -10.13 28.71 -7.31
N MET A 142 -9.19 28.60 -8.24
CA MET A 142 -7.99 29.43 -8.33
C MET A 142 -8.20 30.57 -9.34
N GLU A 143 -9.44 31.09 -9.44
CA GLU A 143 -9.66 32.35 -10.15
C GLU A 143 -8.81 33.43 -9.48
N ALA A 144 -7.87 33.94 -10.27
CA ALA A 144 -6.98 35.01 -9.89
C ALA A 144 -7.82 36.24 -9.49
N TYR A 145 -7.96 36.47 -8.18
CA TYR A 145 -8.31 37.79 -7.70
C TYR A 145 -7.24 38.76 -8.22
N PRO A 146 -7.60 39.74 -9.08
CA PRO A 146 -6.66 40.79 -9.42
C PRO A 146 -6.31 41.49 -8.13
N VAL A 147 -5.02 41.55 -7.81
CA VAL A 147 -4.52 42.37 -6.71
C VAL A 147 -4.81 43.82 -7.10
N THR A 148 -5.95 44.35 -6.67
CA THR A 148 -6.23 45.79 -6.73
C THR A 148 -5.31 46.48 -5.74
N ALA A 149 -4.65 47.55 -6.19
CA ALA A 149 -3.56 48.24 -5.49
C ALA A 149 -3.94 48.92 -4.15
N ASP A 150 -5.17 48.73 -3.66
CA ASP A 150 -5.73 49.46 -2.52
C ASP A 150 -6.33 48.51 -1.44
N ALA A 151 -5.64 47.43 -1.10
CA ALA A 151 -6.01 46.60 0.05
C ALA A 151 -5.08 46.89 1.24
N GLU A 152 -5.67 47.47 2.28
CA GLU A 152 -5.04 47.79 3.56
C GLU A 152 -4.21 46.62 4.13
N GLU A 153 -3.12 47.00 4.79
CA GLU A 153 -2.09 46.15 5.36
C GLU A 153 -2.62 45.32 6.54
N VAL A 154 -3.43 44.30 6.26
CA VAL A 154 -3.84 43.28 7.24
C VAL A 154 -3.02 42.03 7.00
N THR A 155 -1.90 41.93 7.74
CA THR A 155 -1.10 40.72 8.00
C THR A 155 -1.11 39.64 6.90
N SER A 156 -0.22 39.82 5.91
CA SER A 156 0.27 38.85 4.91
C SER A 156 -0.42 37.47 4.84
N PRO A 157 -1.29 37.25 3.83
CA PRO A 157 -1.80 35.93 3.43
C PRO A 157 -0.69 34.91 3.10
N THR A 158 0.54 35.37 2.85
CA THR A 158 1.69 34.54 2.47
C THR A 158 2.11 33.59 3.60
N CYS A 159 1.95 33.98 4.87
CA CYS A 159 2.20 33.08 6.01
C CYS A 159 1.13 31.99 6.16
N LEU A 160 -0.11 32.26 5.73
CA LEU A 160 -1.20 31.29 5.78
C LEU A 160 -1.07 30.27 4.63
N LEU A 161 -0.64 30.72 3.45
CA LEU A 161 -0.29 29.86 2.31
C LEU A 161 0.79 28.83 2.67
N GLY A 162 1.81 29.21 3.43
CA GLY A 162 2.83 28.27 3.94
C GLY A 162 2.27 27.20 4.88
N ARG A 163 1.20 27.52 5.64
CA ARG A 163 0.51 26.55 6.53
C ARG A 163 -0.53 25.70 5.79
N LEU A 164 -1.24 26.25 4.81
CA LEU A 164 -2.23 25.54 4.00
C LEU A 164 -1.58 24.62 2.94
N ALA A 165 -0.40 25.00 2.44
CA ALA A 165 0.37 24.19 1.49
C ALA A 165 1.13 23.01 2.15
N GLN A 166 1.02 22.82 3.47
CA GLN A 166 1.79 21.84 4.24
C GLN A 166 0.95 20.87 5.06
N SER A 167 -0.23 20.48 4.58
CA SER A 167 -0.71 19.13 4.88
C SER A 167 0.16 18.15 4.09
N ARG A 168 1.37 17.87 4.59
CA ARG A 168 2.19 16.79 4.06
C ARG A 168 1.44 15.50 4.35
N PHE A 169 1.03 14.80 3.30
CA PHE A 169 0.42 13.47 3.40
C PHE A 169 1.27 12.57 4.29
N ASP A 170 0.66 12.04 5.34
CA ASP A 170 1.25 11.04 6.23
C ASP A 170 0.73 9.64 5.87
N MET A 171 1.62 8.66 5.82
CA MET A 171 1.24 7.28 5.52
C MET A 171 0.38 6.65 6.61
N GLU A 172 0.54 7.08 7.87
CA GLU A 172 -0.33 6.60 8.94
C GLU A 172 -1.78 7.02 8.68
N GLU A 173 -2.01 8.29 8.35
CA GLU A 173 -3.30 8.82 7.94
C GLU A 173 -3.84 8.10 6.70
N GLY A 174 -2.98 7.83 5.70
CA GLY A 174 -3.36 7.09 4.50
C GLY A 174 -3.84 5.66 4.79
N LEU A 175 -3.20 4.94 5.72
CA LEU A 175 -3.63 3.61 6.15
C LEU A 175 -4.97 3.64 6.93
N ILE A 176 -5.17 4.67 7.76
CA ILE A 176 -6.45 4.88 8.47
C ILE A 176 -7.55 5.19 7.46
N HIS A 177 -7.29 6.08 6.51
CA HIS A 177 -8.20 6.43 5.44
C HIS A 177 -8.58 5.20 4.62
N PHE A 178 -7.59 4.42 4.16
CA PHE A 178 -7.82 3.20 3.42
C PHE A 178 -8.74 2.24 4.15
N ARG A 179 -8.50 1.99 5.44
CA ARG A 179 -9.38 1.10 6.23
C ARG A 179 -10.81 1.64 6.32
N ASN A 180 -10.98 2.94 6.57
CA ASN A 180 -12.29 3.55 6.68
C ASN A 180 -13.05 3.48 5.35
N TYR A 181 -12.36 3.75 4.24
CA TYR A 181 -12.92 3.63 2.90
C TYR A 181 -13.23 2.18 2.54
N PHE A 182 -12.34 1.23 2.86
CA PHE A 182 -12.54 -0.20 2.62
C PHE A 182 -13.78 -0.75 3.33
N PHE A 183 -14.16 -0.18 4.48
CA PHE A 183 -15.35 -0.56 5.24
C PHE A 183 -16.47 0.50 5.20
N SER A 184 -16.53 1.32 4.15
CA SER A 184 -17.55 2.38 4.04
C SER A 184 -18.92 1.87 3.58
N GLN A 185 -19.02 0.65 3.06
CA GLN A 185 -20.31 0.04 2.69
C GLN A 185 -21.08 -0.37 3.96
N ALA A 186 -22.40 -0.19 4.00
CA ALA A 186 -23.20 -0.39 5.21
C ALA A 186 -23.25 -1.86 5.69
N ASP A 187 -23.02 -2.82 4.80
CA ASP A 187 -23.29 -4.24 4.95
C ASP A 187 -22.02 -5.13 4.96
N TYR A 188 -20.85 -4.57 5.30
CA TYR A 188 -19.62 -5.36 5.32
C TYR A 188 -19.62 -6.47 6.40
N PRO A 189 -19.08 -7.66 6.11
CA PRO A 189 -19.01 -8.73 7.11
C PRO A 189 -18.04 -8.38 8.24
N LEU A 190 -18.51 -8.38 9.50
CA LEU A 190 -17.68 -8.03 10.67
C LEU A 190 -16.39 -8.86 10.78
N ARG A 191 -16.45 -10.14 10.38
CA ARG A 191 -15.28 -11.04 10.39
C ARG A 191 -14.16 -10.61 9.45
N THR A 192 -14.47 -9.81 8.43
CA THR A 192 -13.52 -9.31 7.43
C THR A 192 -12.65 -8.18 7.99
N ARG A 193 -13.09 -7.48 9.05
CA ARG A 193 -12.35 -6.39 9.71
C ARG A 193 -10.93 -6.76 10.13
N LYS A 194 -10.66 -8.02 10.46
CA LYS A 194 -9.35 -8.50 10.92
C LYS A 194 -8.31 -8.61 9.79
N HIS A 195 -8.75 -8.59 8.53
CA HIS A 195 -7.86 -8.79 7.39
C HIS A 195 -7.15 -7.51 6.95
N ILE A 196 -7.77 -6.35 7.17
CA ILE A 196 -7.21 -5.03 6.85
C ILE A 196 -6.77 -4.33 8.14
N SER A 197 -5.52 -4.45 8.57
CA SER A 197 -5.03 -3.78 9.78
C SER A 197 -5.01 -2.25 9.66
N SER A 198 -5.06 -1.53 10.78
CA SER A 198 -4.85 -0.08 10.84
C SER A 198 -3.98 0.34 12.03
N PRO A 199 -3.16 1.39 11.89
CA PRO A 199 -2.36 1.94 12.97
C PRO A 199 -3.22 2.49 14.13
N ALA A 200 -4.45 2.94 13.86
CA ALA A 200 -5.42 3.34 14.90
C ALA A 200 -5.78 2.19 15.86
N GLN A 201 -5.41 0.95 15.54
CA GLN A 201 -5.57 -0.23 16.39
C GLN A 201 -4.23 -0.70 16.99
N ASN A 202 -3.21 0.18 17.04
CA ASN A 202 -1.83 -0.13 17.43
C ASN A 202 -1.22 -1.29 16.61
N SER A 203 -1.61 -1.42 15.35
CA SER A 203 -1.08 -2.45 14.46
C SER A 203 0.04 -1.91 13.58
N ALA A 204 1.15 -2.64 13.50
CA ALA A 204 2.27 -2.32 12.60
C ALA A 204 1.95 -2.44 11.10
N CYS A 205 0.73 -2.85 10.73
CA CYS A 205 0.21 -2.91 9.36
C CYS A 205 1.11 -3.61 8.34
N LYS A 206 1.91 -4.59 8.78
CA LYS A 206 3.03 -5.19 8.02
C LYS A 206 2.66 -5.63 6.61
N ARG A 207 1.48 -6.21 6.44
CA ARG A 207 0.97 -6.68 5.14
C ARG A 207 0.68 -5.52 4.18
N LEU A 208 0.00 -4.48 4.66
CA LEU A 208 -0.26 -3.28 3.86
C LEU A 208 1.04 -2.53 3.57
N ASN A 209 1.95 -2.42 4.55
CA ASN A 209 3.26 -1.79 4.35
C ASN A 209 4.12 -2.55 3.31
N MET A 210 4.06 -3.89 3.31
CA MET A 210 4.70 -4.69 2.26
C MET A 210 4.08 -4.44 0.88
N PHE A 211 2.75 -4.41 0.78
CA PHE A 211 2.06 -4.05 -0.45
C PHE A 211 2.44 -2.65 -0.95
N LEU A 212 2.43 -1.65 -0.06
CA LEU A 212 2.81 -0.27 -0.36
C LEU A 212 4.26 -0.18 -0.84
N ARG A 213 5.19 -0.92 -0.21
CA ARG A 213 6.58 -1.04 -0.69
C ARG A 213 6.61 -1.47 -2.16
N TRP A 214 5.90 -2.54 -2.51
CA TRP A 214 5.86 -3.05 -3.88
C TRP A 214 5.30 -2.03 -4.88
N MET A 215 4.28 -1.27 -4.49
CA MET A 215 3.62 -0.32 -5.40
C MET A 215 4.35 1.01 -5.53
N VAL A 216 5.02 1.48 -4.49
CA VAL A 216 5.59 2.84 -4.42
C VAL A 216 7.10 2.86 -4.66
N ARG A 217 7.85 1.90 -4.12
CA ARG A 217 9.31 1.92 -4.19
C ARG A 217 9.75 1.76 -5.64
N ARG A 218 10.63 2.66 -6.08
CA ARG A 218 11.29 2.63 -7.39
C ARG A 218 12.77 2.42 -7.18
N ASP A 219 13.29 1.39 -7.82
CA ASP A 219 14.72 1.15 -7.96
C ASP A 219 14.99 0.54 -9.34
N GLU A 220 16.27 0.36 -9.65
CA GLU A 220 16.73 -0.23 -10.91
C GLU A 220 16.85 -1.76 -10.83
N ARG A 221 16.35 -2.39 -9.75
CA ARG A 221 16.51 -3.83 -9.50
C ARG A 221 15.35 -4.66 -10.04
N GLY A 222 14.20 -4.04 -10.30
CA GLY A 222 13.02 -4.67 -10.88
C GLY A 222 12.25 -5.62 -9.93
N VAL A 223 12.55 -5.59 -8.64
CA VAL A 223 11.83 -6.38 -7.63
C VAL A 223 10.49 -5.72 -7.30
N ASP A 224 10.53 -4.48 -6.82
CA ASP A 224 9.34 -3.68 -6.57
C ASP A 224 8.86 -3.04 -7.90
N PHE A 225 7.57 -2.76 -8.03
CA PHE A 225 6.98 -2.29 -9.31
C PHE A 225 7.03 -0.78 -9.47
N GLY A 226 6.87 -0.02 -8.38
CA GLY A 226 6.96 1.44 -8.42
C GLY A 226 5.89 2.15 -9.27
N LEU A 227 4.71 1.54 -9.42
CA LEU A 227 3.56 1.98 -10.24
C LEU A 227 2.83 3.21 -9.69
N TRP A 228 3.07 3.56 -8.43
CA TRP A 228 2.40 4.64 -7.71
C TRP A 228 3.32 5.85 -7.62
N HIS A 229 2.78 7.04 -7.90
CA HIS A 229 3.56 8.26 -8.10
C HIS A 229 3.18 9.43 -7.21
N ARG A 230 2.04 9.37 -6.54
CA ARG A 230 1.58 10.41 -5.60
C ARG A 230 2.10 10.16 -4.20
N ILE A 231 2.35 8.90 -3.85
CA ILE A 231 3.06 8.53 -2.63
C ILE A 231 4.55 8.42 -2.95
N ALA A 232 5.41 9.11 -2.21
CA ALA A 232 6.85 9.08 -2.39
C ALA A 232 7.50 7.96 -1.53
N PRO A 233 8.61 7.35 -1.98
CA PRO A 233 9.29 6.29 -1.24
C PRO A 233 9.68 6.65 0.21
N PHE A 234 10.04 7.91 0.48
CA PHE A 234 10.42 8.36 1.83
C PHE A 234 9.24 8.40 2.81
N GLN A 235 8.00 8.39 2.31
CA GLN A 235 6.80 8.37 3.14
C GLN A 235 6.49 6.95 3.63
N LEU A 236 7.01 5.92 2.95
CA LEU A 236 6.74 4.52 3.29
C LEU A 236 7.20 4.16 4.71
N ILE A 237 6.36 3.37 5.39
CA ILE A 237 6.67 2.82 6.71
C ILE A 237 7.35 1.45 6.52
N CYS A 238 8.56 1.30 7.06
CA CYS A 238 9.28 0.02 7.04
C CYS A 238 8.59 -1.00 7.98
N PRO A 239 8.10 -2.15 7.48
CA PRO A 239 7.47 -3.15 8.33
C PRO A 239 8.53 -3.93 9.12
N CYS A 240 8.85 -3.48 10.34
CA CYS A 240 9.73 -4.23 11.25
C CYS A 240 8.94 -5.34 11.96
N ASP A 241 9.39 -6.60 11.85
CA ASP A 241 8.90 -7.65 12.75
C ASP A 241 9.47 -7.49 14.16
N VAL A 242 8.88 -8.17 15.15
CA VAL A 242 9.26 -7.99 16.57
C VAL A 242 10.73 -8.38 16.82
N HIS A 243 11.25 -9.37 16.10
CA HIS A 243 12.65 -9.75 16.20
C HIS A 243 13.54 -8.72 15.49
N VAL A 244 13.19 -8.30 14.27
CA VAL A 244 13.93 -7.25 13.55
C VAL A 244 13.95 -5.94 14.33
N GLU A 245 12.82 -5.52 14.90
CA GLU A 245 12.71 -4.33 15.74
C GLU A 245 13.64 -4.42 16.96
N ARG A 246 13.62 -5.54 17.69
CA ARG A 246 14.50 -5.75 18.86
C ARG A 246 15.97 -5.70 18.47
N VAL A 247 16.34 -6.29 17.35
CA VAL A 247 17.73 -6.24 16.85
C VAL A 247 18.09 -4.82 16.43
N ALA A 248 17.21 -4.12 15.71
CA ALA A 248 17.43 -2.75 15.29
C ALA A 248 17.63 -1.79 16.47
N ARG A 249 16.84 -1.92 17.55
CA ARG A 249 17.04 -1.16 18.81
C ARG A 249 18.39 -1.48 19.46
N LYS A 250 18.78 -2.76 19.53
CA LYS A 250 20.10 -3.17 20.05
C LYS A 250 21.27 -2.63 19.22
N LEU A 251 21.06 -2.44 17.92
CA LEU A 251 22.03 -1.85 16.99
C LEU A 251 21.97 -0.31 16.95
N GLY A 252 21.04 0.34 17.68
CA GLY A 252 20.86 1.79 17.69
C GLY A 252 20.31 2.37 16.39
N LEU A 253 19.70 1.55 15.54
CA LEU A 253 19.12 1.97 14.26
C LEU A 253 17.77 2.67 14.41
N ILE A 254 17.03 2.33 15.47
CA ILE A 254 15.74 2.90 15.84
C ILE A 254 15.69 3.10 17.36
N GLN A 255 14.99 4.14 17.81
CA GLN A 255 14.84 4.51 19.22
C GLN A 255 13.76 3.69 19.89
#